data_AF-A0A2W4YI73-F1
#
_entry.id   AF-A0A2W4YI73-F1
#
_cell.length_a   1.000
_cell.length_b   1.000
_cell.length_c   1.000
_cell.angle_alpha   90.00
_cell.angle_beta   90.00
_cell.angle_gamma   90.00
#
_symmetry.space_group_name_H-M   'P 1'
#
loop_
_entity.id
_entity.type
_entity.pdbx_description
1 polymer ?
#
loop_
_entity_poly.entity_id
_entity_poly.type
_entity_poly.pdbx_seq_one_letter_code
_entity_poly.pdbx_strand_id
1 'polypeptide(L)' 'IWQREVDAARAICSRYELAHASPFMGTEVSLRWIYLHMVGEYARHNGHADLIRERIDGTAGI' A
#
# COMPACT_ATOMS: atom_id res chain seq x y z
N ILE A 1 3.03 -3.93 -16.42
CA ILE A 1 2.36 -2.61 -16.55
C ILE A 1 2.50 -1.82 -15.25
N TRP A 2 2.20 -2.41 -14.08
CA TRP A 2 2.34 -1.73 -12.79
C TRP A 2 3.77 -1.39 -12.36
N GLN A 3 4.79 -2.11 -12.86
CA GLN A 3 6.19 -1.87 -12.48
C GLN A 3 6.65 -0.43 -12.78
N ARG A 4 6.22 0.13 -13.92
CA ARG A 4 6.55 1.51 -14.29
C ARG A 4 6.04 2.52 -13.27
N GLU A 5 4.83 2.30 -12.75
CA GLU A 5 4.23 3.18 -11.72
C GLU A 5 4.97 3.05 -10.39
N VAL A 6 5.40 1.83 -10.04
CA VAL A 6 6.22 1.59 -8.84
C VAL A 6 7.58 2.28 -8.96
N ASP A 7 8.24 2.20 -10.12
CA ASP A 7 9.53 2.86 -10.35
C ASP A 7 9.38 4.39 -10.28
N ALA A 8 8.31 4.94 -10.87
CA ALA A 8 8.01 6.37 -10.77
C ALA A 8 7.77 6.79 -9.32
N ALA A 9 6.97 6.04 -8.55
CA ALA A 9 6.73 6.31 -7.14
C ALA A 9 8.03 6.27 -6.32
N ARG A 10 8.91 5.28 -6.56
CA ARG A 10 10.22 5.18 -5.91
C ARG A 10 11.11 6.38 -6.23
N ALA A 11 11.17 6.82 -7.48
CA ALA A 11 11.98 7.95 -7.92
C ALA A 11 11.50 9.31 -7.36
N ILE A 12 10.20 9.43 -7.05
CA ILE A 12 9.64 10.60 -6.36
C ILE A 12 9.96 10.52 -4.87
N CYS A 13 9.67 9.39 -4.23
CA CYS A 13 9.84 9.23 -2.79
C CYS A 13 11.31 9.30 -2.35
N SER A 14 12.27 8.89 -3.20
CA SER A 14 13.71 8.94 -2.88
C SER A 14 14.25 10.34 -2.66
N ARG A 15 13.48 11.38 -2.99
CA ARG A 15 13.83 12.79 -2.80
C ARG A 15 13.50 13.31 -1.39
N TYR A 16 12.85 12.50 -0.57
CA TYR A 16 12.29 12.92 0.71
C TYR A 16 12.68 11.98 1.84
N GLU A 17 12.92 12.57 3.01
CA GLU A 17 13.06 11.82 4.26
C GLU A 17 11.71 11.24 4.70
N LEU A 18 11.73 10.14 5.45
CA LEU A 18 10.51 9.50 5.95
C LEU A 18 9.63 10.41 6.82
N ALA A 19 10.23 11.42 7.46
CA ALA A 19 9.54 12.40 8.29
C ALA A 19 8.93 13.57 7.49
N HIS A 20 9.23 13.68 6.18
CA HIS A 20 8.68 14.73 5.33
C HIS A 20 7.15 14.66 5.30
N ALA A 21 6.50 15.78 5.59
CA ALA A 21 5.05 15.91 5.62
C ALA A 21 4.52 16.50 4.31
N SER A 22 3.37 16.01 3.87
CA SER A 22 2.63 16.51 2.71
C SER A 22 1.12 16.56 3.02
N PRO A 23 0.38 17.52 2.43
CA PRO A 23 -1.07 17.56 2.54
C PRO A 23 -1.72 16.32 1.92
N PHE A 24 -2.70 15.75 2.62
CA PHE A 24 -3.56 14.66 2.15
C PHE A 24 -4.91 14.73 2.85
N MET A 25 -6.01 14.81 2.10
CA MET A 25 -7.39 14.81 2.64
C MET A 25 -7.64 15.82 3.78
N GLY A 26 -7.08 17.03 3.66
CA GLY A 26 -7.27 18.08 4.66
C GLY A 26 -6.42 17.92 5.94
N THR A 27 -5.46 17.00 5.97
CA THR A 27 -4.48 16.84 7.05
C THR A 27 -3.05 16.75 6.49
N GLU A 28 -2.05 16.83 7.36
CA GLU A 28 -0.65 16.57 7.03
C GLU A 28 -0.29 15.12 7.36
N VAL A 29 0.31 14.42 6.40
CA VAL A 29 0.80 13.04 6.58
C VAL A 29 2.26 12.93 6.21
N SER A 30 3.02 12.15 6.97
CA SER A 30 4.42 11.89 6.65
C SER A 30 4.57 10.82 5.57
N LEU A 31 5.68 10.83 4.83
CA LEU A 31 6.02 9.75 3.90
C LEU A 31 6.03 8.37 4.60
N ARG A 32 6.48 8.31 5.86
CA ARG A 32 6.37 7.10 6.71
C ARG A 32 4.92 6.65 6.86
N TRP A 33 4.01 7.59 7.17
CA TRP A 33 2.59 7.28 7.30
C TRP A 33 2.03 6.74 5.99
N ILE A 34 2.37 7.36 4.85
CA ILE A 34 1.93 6.91 3.52
C ILE A 34 2.38 5.46 3.26
N TYR A 35 3.63 5.12 3.52
CA TYR A 35 4.12 3.74 3.34
C TYR A 35 3.42 2.73 4.23
N LEU A 36 3.23 3.05 5.51
CA LEU A 36 2.50 2.18 6.43
C LEU A 36 1.04 2.00 5.98
N HIS A 37 0.41 3.08 5.50
CA HIS A 37 -0.94 3.02 4.94
C HIS A 37 -1.00 2.11 3.71
N MET A 38 -0.09 2.25 2.75
CA MET A 38 -0.04 1.40 1.56
C MET A 38 0.18 -0.08 1.88
N VAL A 39 1.04 -0.39 2.85
CA VAL A 39 1.26 -1.78 3.32
C VAL A 39 -0.02 -2.34 3.95
N GLY A 40 -0.67 -1.57 4.83
CA GLY A 40 -1.92 -1.98 5.47
C GLY A 40 -3.05 -2.19 4.46
N GLU A 41 -3.16 -1.29 3.48
CA GLU A 41 -4.16 -1.38 2.42
C GLU A 41 -3.92 -2.59 1.51
N TYR A 42 -2.66 -2.90 1.21
CA TYR A 42 -2.31 -4.10 0.45
C TYR A 42 -2.66 -5.38 1.22
N ALA A 43 -2.33 -5.44 2.52
CA ALA A 43 -2.68 -6.56 3.39
C ALA A 43 -4.21 -6.75 3.48
N ARG A 44 -4.98 -5.65 3.59
CA ARG A 44 -6.45 -5.68 3.60
C ARG A 44 -7.00 -6.31 2.32
N HIS A 45 -6.48 -5.89 1.16
CA HIS A 45 -6.89 -6.47 -0.12
C HIS A 45 -6.50 -7.93 -0.26
N ASN A 46 -5.32 -8.34 0.20
CA ASN A 46 -4.92 -9.74 0.19
C ASN A 46 -5.84 -10.59 1.07
N GLY A 47 -6.24 -10.10 2.24
CA GLY A 47 -7.23 -10.79 3.08
C GLY A 47 -8.59 -10.94 2.38
N HIS A 48 -9.04 -9.92 1.64
CA HIS A 48 -10.27 -10.04 0.85
C HIS A 48 -10.14 -11.05 -0.30
N ALA A 49 -9.00 -11.05 -1.00
CA ALA A 49 -8.72 -12.02 -2.05
C ALA A 49 -8.62 -13.44 -1.51
N ASP A 50 -8.07 -13.61 -0.30
CA ASP A 50 -8.00 -14.89 0.39
C ASP A 50 -9.39 -15.44 0.67
N LEU A 51 -10.29 -14.65 1.26
CA LEU A 51 -11.69 -15.07 1.47
C LEU A 51 -12.38 -15.54 0.18
N ILE A 52 -12.11 -14.89 -0.95
CA ILE A 52 -12.64 -15.32 -2.25
C ILE A 52 -12.03 -16.66 -2.67
N ARG A 53 -10.71 -16.80 -2.53
CA ARG A 53 -9.97 -18.03 -2.84
C ARG A 53 -10.47 -19.20 -1.98
N GLU A 54 -10.61 -19.03 -0.67
CA GLU A 54 -11.12 -20.04 0.27
C GLU A 54 -12.51 -20.55 -0.15
N ARG A 55 -13.36 -19.65 -0.68
CA ARG A 55 -14.69 -20.01 -1.19
C ARG A 55 -14.66 -20.82 -2.47
N ILE A 56 -13.60 -20.70 -3.26
CA ILE A 56 -13.43 -21.41 -4.53
C ILE A 56 -12.81 -22.79 -4.29
N ASP A 57 -11.78 -22.89 -3.46
CA ASP A 57 -11.01 -24.14 -3.28
C ASP A 57 -11.36 -24.94 -2.01
N GLY A 58 -12.11 -24.35 -1.07
CA GLY A 58 -12.54 -25.00 0.17
C GLY A 58 -11.45 -25.13 1.23
N THR A 59 -10.28 -24.53 1.03
CA THR A 59 -9.16 -24.50 1.98
C THR A 59 -9.14 -23.17 2.72
N ALA A 60 -8.94 -23.19 4.04
CA ALA A 60 -8.90 -21.96 4.86
C ALA A 60 -7.48 -21.44 5.02
N GLY A 61 -7.31 -20.12 4.90
CA GLY A 61 -6.07 -19.38 5.07
C GLY A 61 -5.08 -19.52 3.91
N ILE A 62 -4.14 -18.58 3.85
CA ILE A 62 -2.94 -18.62 2.99
C ILE A 62 -1.89 -19.56 3.59
#